data_AF-A0A835WEK8-F1
#
_entry.id   AF-A0A835WEK8-F1
#
_cell.length_a   1.000
_cell.length_b   1.000
_cell.length_c   1.000
_cell.angle_alpha   90.00
_cell.angle_beta   90.00
_cell.angle_gamma   90.00
#
_symmetry.space_group_name_H-M   'P 1'
#
loop_
_entity.id
_entity.type
_entity.pdbx_description
1 polymer ?
#
loop_
_entity_poly.entity_id
_entity_poly.type
_entity_poly.pdbx_seq_one_letter_code
_entity_poly.pdbx_strand_id
1 'polypeptide(L)'
;MNVGGLNDSFAVPTLMVLREVKDPNTRFAKYKEMWPAPDGLVNSCNMHEKYIKMWKSEYWERNQRDWQYHLESLHKGALNPDIEYTIEEVVGNTPVSIEDLKYACAISSTRYVSTVRRRRLLMAPVFDLANHDRDCMHLLSPYDKSDYLIFLAGAPLKKGDEICYSYGALRDDYAVAHYGFLPRLEHPPRLSLVDHPDQDPAAYSHDVPPSEEPFSGTPEEMRAEMDRLTAIYRGVKSAPDPLPPQPKGSDYVYDLMKELEGRRLAALEWHIRDLASKLGTKAEL
;
A
#
# COMPACT_ATOMS: atom_id res chain seq x y z
N MET A 1 -14.43 -0.95 14.91
CA MET A 1 -14.47 0.53 14.85
C MET A 1 -14.92 0.93 13.46
N ASN A 2 -16.03 1.67 13.34
CA ASN A 2 -16.47 2.21 12.04
C ASN A 2 -15.64 3.47 11.75
N VAL A 3 -14.90 3.49 10.65
CA VAL A 3 -14.06 4.63 10.27
C VAL A 3 -14.63 5.38 9.05
N GLY A 4 -15.90 5.15 8.73
CA GLY A 4 -16.60 5.88 7.67
C GLY A 4 -16.70 5.08 6.37
N GLY A 5 -16.62 5.77 5.23
CA GLY A 5 -16.69 5.18 3.90
C GLY A 5 -15.77 5.90 2.91
N LEU A 6 -15.59 5.30 1.73
CA LEU A 6 -14.87 5.92 0.62
C LEU A 6 -15.82 6.92 -0.06
N ASN A 7 -15.82 8.16 0.43
CA ASN A 7 -16.61 9.26 -0.11
C ASN A 7 -15.70 10.19 -0.93
N ASP A 8 -15.00 9.65 -1.93
CA ASP A 8 -13.99 10.33 -2.76
C ASP A 8 -12.80 10.96 -2.01
N SER A 9 -12.81 10.94 -0.67
CA SER A 9 -11.75 11.41 0.22
C SER A 9 -11.47 10.38 1.33
N PHE A 10 -10.19 10.22 1.66
CA PHE A 10 -9.72 9.41 2.79
C PHE A 10 -9.56 10.23 4.10
N ALA A 11 -10.05 11.48 4.11
CA ALA A 11 -10.05 12.32 5.31
C ALA A 11 -10.93 11.74 6.42
N VAL A 12 -12.10 11.19 6.10
CA VAL A 12 -13.03 10.66 7.13
C VAL A 12 -12.40 9.51 7.94
N PRO A 13 -11.83 8.46 7.33
CA PRO A 13 -11.11 7.42 8.07
C PRO A 13 -9.98 7.94 8.93
N THR A 14 -9.18 8.86 8.38
CA THR A 14 -8.08 9.51 9.09
C THR A 14 -8.58 10.24 10.34
N LEU A 15 -9.64 11.05 10.20
CA LEU A 15 -10.21 11.83 11.30
C LEU A 15 -10.89 10.96 12.36
N MET A 16 -11.55 9.86 11.97
CA MET A 16 -12.14 8.92 12.93
C MET A 16 -11.06 8.24 13.76
N VAL A 17 -9.95 7.81 13.16
CA VAL A 17 -8.80 7.29 13.92
C VAL A 17 -8.18 8.37 14.80
N LEU A 18 -8.00 9.58 14.27
CA LEU A 18 -7.44 10.71 15.02
C LEU A 18 -8.27 11.02 16.28
N ARG A 19 -9.61 11.03 16.18
CA ARG A 19 -10.50 11.19 17.32
C ARG A 19 -10.21 10.15 18.39
N GLU A 20 -10.10 8.89 18.00
CA GLU A 20 -9.87 7.82 18.96
C GLU A 20 -8.46 7.91 19.56
N VAL A 21 -7.46 8.38 18.81
CA VAL A 21 -6.11 8.69 19.33
C VAL A 21 -6.19 9.78 20.41
N LYS A 22 -6.91 10.87 20.14
CA LYS A 22 -6.97 12.07 21.01
C LYS A 22 -7.96 11.98 22.16
N ASP A 23 -9.00 11.15 22.07
CA ASP A 23 -10.00 10.99 23.12
C ASP A 23 -9.40 10.19 24.31
N PRO A 24 -9.22 10.80 25.49
CA PRO A 24 -8.72 10.09 26.67
C PRO A 24 -9.71 9.04 27.20
N ASN A 25 -10.98 9.13 26.82
CA ASN A 25 -12.06 8.24 27.24
C ASN A 25 -12.50 7.27 26.12
N THR A 26 -11.66 7.09 25.08
CA THR A 26 -12.00 6.16 24.00
C THR A 26 -12.30 4.76 24.54
N ARG A 27 -13.43 4.20 24.11
CA ARG A 27 -13.77 2.79 24.37
C ARG A 27 -12.81 1.80 23.70
N PHE A 28 -11.96 2.27 22.78
CA PHE A 28 -10.97 1.47 22.06
C PHE A 28 -9.58 1.57 22.69
N ALA A 29 -9.43 2.09 23.91
CA ALA A 29 -8.12 2.25 24.57
C ALA A 29 -7.24 0.98 24.49
N LYS A 30 -7.81 -0.19 24.81
CA LYS A 30 -7.10 -1.48 24.72
C LYS A 30 -6.77 -1.94 23.31
N TYR A 31 -7.57 -1.54 22.34
CA TYR A 31 -7.27 -1.80 20.94
C TYR A 31 -6.13 -0.91 20.43
N LYS A 32 -6.10 0.37 20.83
CA LYS A 32 -5.00 1.29 20.51
C LYS A 32 -3.66 0.85 21.08
N GLU A 33 -3.67 0.23 22.27
CA GLU A 33 -2.45 -0.33 22.88
C GLU A 33 -1.78 -1.41 21.99
N MET A 34 -2.50 -2.00 21.03
CA MET A 34 -1.96 -2.98 20.08
C MET A 34 -1.51 -2.37 18.75
N TRP A 35 -1.71 -1.07 18.53
CA TRP A 35 -1.27 -0.41 17.30
C TRP A 35 0.25 -0.23 17.30
N PRO A 36 0.90 -0.28 16.12
CA PRO A 36 2.32 0.00 16.01
C PRO A 36 2.61 1.42 16.48
N ALA A 37 3.80 1.63 17.03
CA ALA A 37 4.28 2.98 17.32
C ALA A 37 4.34 3.83 16.03
N PRO A 38 4.32 5.17 16.12
CA PRO A 38 4.34 6.04 14.93
C PRO A 38 5.52 5.81 13.96
N ASP A 39 6.66 5.38 14.48
CA ASP A 39 7.86 5.01 13.72
C ASP A 39 7.89 3.54 13.29
N GLY A 40 7.00 2.71 13.84
CA GLY A 40 6.85 1.29 13.52
C GLY A 40 5.91 0.99 12.35
N LEU A 41 5.36 2.01 11.70
CA LEU A 41 4.51 1.89 10.52
C LEU A 41 4.89 2.98 9.53
N VAL A 42 5.18 2.64 8.28
CA VAL A 42 5.51 3.61 7.23
C VAL A 42 4.74 3.31 5.97
N ASN A 43 4.05 4.29 5.40
CA ASN A 43 3.39 4.19 4.10
C ASN A 43 3.25 5.60 3.47
N SER A 44 2.46 5.75 2.42
CA SER A 44 2.28 7.04 1.75
C SER A 44 1.77 8.18 2.64
N CYS A 45 1.09 7.88 3.75
CA CYS A 45 0.60 8.90 4.67
C CYS A 45 1.73 9.56 5.48
N ASN A 46 2.79 8.82 5.81
CA ASN A 46 3.79 9.25 6.79
C ASN A 46 5.25 9.03 6.36
N MET A 47 5.49 8.61 5.11
CA MET A 47 6.83 8.53 4.55
C MET A 47 7.51 9.90 4.53
N HIS A 48 8.72 9.97 5.09
CA HIS A 48 9.51 11.20 5.11
C HIS A 48 9.93 11.60 3.69
N GLU A 49 9.88 12.90 3.39
CA GLU A 49 10.21 13.49 2.08
C GLU A 49 11.57 13.06 1.49
N LYS A 50 12.56 12.76 2.35
CA LYS A 50 13.92 12.37 1.92
C LYS A 50 13.93 11.05 1.15
N TYR A 51 12.93 10.19 1.35
CA TYR A 51 12.79 8.91 0.64
C TYR A 51 11.98 9.00 -0.66
N ILE A 52 11.28 10.12 -0.92
CA ILE A 52 10.39 10.24 -2.08
C ILE A 52 11.13 9.91 -3.38
N LYS A 53 12.34 10.45 -3.57
CA LYS A 53 13.13 10.20 -4.79
C LYS A 53 13.66 8.78 -4.90
N MET A 54 13.60 7.96 -3.85
CA MET A 54 14.01 6.55 -3.91
C MET A 54 13.01 5.67 -4.66
N TRP A 55 11.78 6.15 -4.88
CA TRP A 55 10.79 5.43 -5.69
C TRP A 55 11.23 5.24 -7.14
N LYS A 56 12.08 6.13 -7.68
CA LYS A 56 12.53 6.13 -9.08
C LYS A 56 11.34 5.94 -10.04
N SER A 57 10.22 6.59 -9.73
CA SER A 57 8.94 6.47 -10.43
C SER A 57 8.17 7.77 -10.25
N GLU A 58 7.89 8.48 -11.35
CA GLU A 58 7.16 9.75 -11.31
C GLU A 58 5.76 9.61 -10.70
N TYR A 59 5.11 8.46 -10.91
CA TYR A 59 3.79 8.20 -10.35
C TYR A 59 3.86 8.13 -8.82
N TRP A 60 4.71 7.26 -8.27
CA TRP A 60 4.79 7.10 -6.82
C TRP A 60 5.35 8.36 -6.15
N GLU A 61 6.32 9.05 -6.77
CA GLU A 61 6.80 10.32 -6.26
C GLU A 61 5.69 11.37 -6.15
N ARG A 62 4.82 11.45 -7.14
CA ARG A 62 3.66 12.34 -7.14
C ARG A 62 2.64 11.90 -6.10
N ASN A 63 2.31 10.62 -6.04
CA ASN A 63 1.40 10.06 -5.04
C ASN A 63 1.83 10.42 -3.60
N GLN A 64 3.12 10.29 -3.28
CA GLN A 64 3.66 10.70 -1.97
C GLN A 64 3.43 12.19 -1.69
N ARG A 65 3.69 13.06 -2.67
CA ARG A 65 3.48 14.51 -2.53
C ARG A 65 2.01 14.88 -2.41
N ASP A 66 1.14 14.20 -3.17
CA ASP A 66 -0.29 14.43 -3.14
C ASP A 66 -0.87 14.06 -1.77
N TRP A 67 -0.41 12.96 -1.16
CA TRP A 67 -0.78 12.60 0.22
C TRP A 67 -0.29 13.62 1.24
N GLN A 68 0.97 14.08 1.14
CA GLN A 68 1.50 15.13 2.02
C GLN A 68 0.68 16.42 1.89
N TYR A 69 0.42 16.86 0.66
CA TYR A 69 -0.40 18.03 0.39
C TYR A 69 -1.83 17.89 0.93
N HIS A 70 -2.45 16.72 0.75
CA HIS A 70 -3.79 16.43 1.25
C HIS A 70 -3.84 16.52 2.78
N LEU A 71 -2.91 15.88 3.49
CA LEU A 71 -2.87 15.91 4.96
C LEU A 71 -2.54 17.30 5.51
N GLU A 72 -1.67 18.06 4.85
CA GLU A 72 -1.42 19.46 5.19
C GLU A 72 -2.64 20.35 4.97
N SER A 73 -3.37 20.12 3.87
CA SER A 73 -4.60 20.86 3.57
C SER A 73 -5.68 20.55 4.60
N LEU A 74 -5.81 19.27 5.00
CA LEU A 74 -6.67 18.85 6.10
C LEU A 74 -6.29 19.52 7.42
N HIS A 75 -5.00 19.54 7.75
CA HIS A 75 -4.49 20.17 8.98
C HIS A 75 -4.77 21.67 9.04
N LYS A 76 -4.66 22.35 7.90
CA LYS A 76 -4.92 23.79 7.76
C LYS A 76 -6.41 24.14 7.63
N GLY A 77 -7.30 23.15 7.54
CA GLY A 77 -8.74 23.35 7.32
C GLY A 77 -9.08 23.89 5.92
N ALA A 78 -8.22 23.65 4.93
CA ALA A 78 -8.34 24.15 3.55
C ALA A 78 -9.07 23.18 2.60
N LEU A 79 -9.81 22.22 3.17
CA LEU A 79 -10.48 21.13 2.46
C LEU A 79 -11.93 21.48 2.11
N ASN A 80 -12.58 20.67 1.27
CA ASN A 80 -13.93 20.96 0.80
C ASN A 80 -14.95 20.69 1.92
N PRO A 81 -15.57 21.73 2.53
CA PRO A 81 -16.46 21.54 3.67
C PRO A 81 -17.76 20.82 3.31
N ASP A 82 -18.11 20.72 2.02
CA ASP A 82 -19.31 20.00 1.57
C ASP A 82 -19.11 18.47 1.55
N ILE A 83 -17.85 18.01 1.68
CA ILE A 83 -17.47 16.59 1.53
C ILE A 83 -16.74 16.09 2.77
N GLU A 84 -16.00 16.95 3.47
CA GLU A 84 -15.03 16.58 4.51
C GLU A 84 -15.34 17.29 5.83
N TYR A 85 -15.21 16.56 6.94
CA TYR A 85 -15.25 17.15 8.28
C TYR A 85 -13.95 17.89 8.58
N THR A 86 -14.04 18.96 9.35
CA THR A 86 -12.88 19.62 9.94
C THR A 86 -12.35 18.84 11.14
N ILE A 87 -11.10 19.11 11.51
CA ILE A 87 -10.50 18.56 12.73
C ILE A 87 -11.31 19.00 13.97
N GLU A 88 -11.69 20.27 14.05
CA GLU A 88 -12.44 20.81 15.18
C GLU A 88 -13.81 20.13 15.36
N GLU A 89 -14.53 19.85 14.26
CA GLU A 89 -15.80 19.10 14.33
C GLU A 89 -15.65 17.68 14.88
N VAL A 90 -14.50 17.05 14.65
CA VAL A 90 -14.27 15.64 14.99
C VAL A 90 -13.58 15.45 16.35
N VAL A 91 -12.62 16.31 16.69
CA VAL A 91 -11.81 16.19 17.92
C VAL A 91 -11.96 17.38 18.89
N GLY A 92 -12.81 18.35 18.55
CA GLY A 92 -13.01 19.57 19.32
C GLY A 92 -11.76 20.44 19.37
N ASN A 93 -11.55 21.12 20.49
CA ASN A 93 -10.42 22.03 20.73
C ASN A 93 -9.12 21.33 21.12
N THR A 94 -9.03 20.00 20.95
CA THR A 94 -7.84 19.24 21.32
C THR A 94 -6.69 19.57 20.35
N PRO A 95 -5.49 19.94 20.83
CA PRO A 95 -4.36 20.21 19.95
C PRO A 95 -3.99 18.99 19.09
N VAL A 96 -3.85 19.23 17.78
CA VAL A 96 -3.49 18.23 16.77
C VAL A 96 -2.27 18.72 16.00
N SER A 97 -1.21 17.93 15.99
CA SER A 97 -0.04 18.14 15.13
C SER A 97 -0.23 17.44 13.78
N ILE A 98 0.55 17.83 12.77
CA ILE A 98 0.55 17.14 11.48
C ILE A 98 1.00 15.68 11.62
N GLU A 99 1.87 15.37 12.58
CA GLU A 99 2.33 14.00 12.83
C GLU A 99 1.22 13.12 13.41
N ASP A 100 0.30 13.70 14.21
CA ASP A 100 -0.89 12.96 14.66
C ASP A 100 -1.79 12.56 13.48
N LEU A 101 -1.96 13.45 12.50
CA LEU A 101 -2.74 13.18 11.28
C LEU A 101 -2.08 12.14 10.40
N LYS A 102 -0.76 12.26 10.16
CA LYS A 102 0.00 11.28 9.39
C LYS A 102 -0.08 9.89 10.02
N TYR A 103 0.07 9.80 11.34
CA TYR A 103 -0.09 8.55 12.06
C TYR A 103 -1.51 7.98 11.96
N ALA A 104 -2.54 8.81 12.16
CA ALA A 104 -3.93 8.37 12.03
C ALA A 104 -4.26 7.91 10.59
N CYS A 105 -3.74 8.60 9.58
CA CYS A 105 -3.85 8.21 8.17
C CYS A 105 -3.21 6.85 7.96
N ALA A 106 -1.95 6.67 8.38
CA ALA A 106 -1.23 5.41 8.22
C ALA A 106 -1.95 4.24 8.91
N ILE A 107 -2.42 4.43 10.15
CA ILE A 107 -3.20 3.41 10.88
C ILE A 107 -4.49 3.09 10.15
N SER A 108 -5.25 4.10 9.73
CA SER A 108 -6.53 3.88 9.07
C SER A 108 -6.36 3.18 7.72
N SER A 109 -5.35 3.55 6.92
CA SER A 109 -5.13 3.03 5.56
C SER A 109 -4.55 1.62 5.51
N THR A 110 -3.89 1.16 6.59
CA THR A 110 -3.23 -0.16 6.63
C THR A 110 -4.07 -1.24 7.29
N ARG A 111 -5.12 -0.87 8.04
CA ARG A 111 -5.87 -1.78 8.92
C ARG A 111 -7.36 -1.84 8.65
N TYR A 112 -7.87 -1.04 7.71
CA TYR A 112 -9.28 -1.11 7.36
C TYR A 112 -9.60 -2.42 6.62
N VAL A 113 -10.81 -2.91 6.84
CA VAL A 113 -11.49 -3.84 5.94
C VAL A 113 -12.62 -3.10 5.26
N SER A 114 -12.72 -3.26 3.94
CA SER A 114 -13.81 -2.69 3.15
C SER A 114 -14.93 -3.71 3.01
N THR A 115 -16.16 -3.23 2.91
CA THR A 115 -17.33 -4.08 2.67
C THR A 115 -18.08 -3.54 1.46
N VAL A 116 -18.01 -4.28 0.35
CA VAL A 116 -18.49 -3.85 -0.99
C VAL A 116 -19.92 -3.31 -0.95
N ARG A 117 -20.81 -3.96 -0.17
CA ARG A 117 -22.24 -3.60 -0.15
C ARG A 117 -22.58 -2.34 0.65
N ARG A 118 -21.82 -2.00 1.69
CA ARG A 118 -22.10 -0.84 2.55
C ARG A 118 -21.16 0.34 2.29
N ARG A 119 -20.14 0.18 1.42
CA ARG A 119 -19.05 1.15 1.22
C ARG A 119 -18.44 1.64 2.53
N ARG A 120 -18.46 0.79 3.56
CA ARG A 120 -17.95 1.10 4.89
C ARG A 120 -16.54 0.58 5.04
N LEU A 121 -15.71 1.40 5.65
CA LEU A 121 -14.39 1.06 6.13
C LEU A 121 -14.50 0.77 7.62
N LEU A 122 -14.08 -0.43 8.01
CA LEU A 122 -14.10 -0.88 9.39
C LEU A 122 -12.68 -1.23 9.82
N MET A 123 -12.26 -0.80 10.99
CA MET A 123 -11.10 -1.39 11.66
C MET A 123 -11.61 -2.42 12.65
N ALA A 124 -11.30 -3.70 12.42
CA ALA A 124 -11.85 -4.82 13.17
C ALA A 124 -10.81 -5.32 14.19
N PRO A 125 -10.95 -4.99 15.49
CA PRO A 125 -9.98 -5.38 16.51
C PRO A 125 -9.73 -6.89 16.49
N VAL A 126 -8.49 -7.28 16.78
CA VAL A 126 -7.98 -8.67 16.72
C VAL A 126 -7.80 -9.18 15.29
N PHE A 127 -8.80 -8.99 14.41
CA PHE A 127 -8.70 -9.43 13.02
C PHE A 127 -7.61 -8.67 12.25
N ASP A 128 -7.53 -7.34 12.43
CA ASP A 128 -6.54 -6.49 11.76
C ASP A 128 -5.10 -6.68 12.28
N LEU A 129 -4.87 -7.68 13.13
CA LEU A 129 -3.53 -8.15 13.52
C LEU A 129 -3.03 -9.28 12.60
N ALA A 130 -3.90 -9.88 11.78
CA ALA A 130 -3.51 -10.93 10.85
C ALA A 130 -2.66 -10.36 9.72
N ASN A 131 -1.44 -10.89 9.53
CA ASN A 131 -0.52 -10.44 8.49
C ASN A 131 -0.95 -10.91 7.09
N HIS A 132 -0.41 -10.21 6.08
CA HIS A 132 -0.62 -10.58 4.70
C HIS A 132 0.08 -11.89 4.33
N ASP A 133 -0.68 -12.85 3.79
CA ASP A 133 -0.15 -13.85 2.87
C ASP A 133 -1.09 -13.91 1.67
N ARG A 134 -0.54 -13.77 0.46
CA ARG A 134 -1.32 -13.80 -0.78
C ARG A 134 -2.07 -15.10 -0.94
N ASP A 135 -1.44 -16.22 -0.62
CA ASP A 135 -1.98 -17.56 -0.79
C ASP A 135 -2.80 -18.00 0.43
N CYS A 136 -3.04 -17.07 1.37
CA CYS A 136 -3.84 -17.34 2.55
C CYS A 136 -5.28 -17.68 2.16
N MET A 137 -5.72 -18.88 2.53
CA MET A 137 -7.09 -19.33 2.27
C MET A 137 -8.08 -18.91 3.36
N HIS A 138 -7.65 -18.22 4.42
CA HIS A 138 -8.54 -17.77 5.48
C HIS A 138 -9.47 -16.65 5.00
N LEU A 139 -10.74 -16.73 5.41
CA LEU A 139 -11.80 -15.90 4.85
C LEU A 139 -12.43 -15.05 5.95
N LEU A 140 -12.56 -13.75 5.67
CA LEU A 140 -13.42 -12.88 6.44
C LEU A 140 -14.82 -12.88 5.80
N SER A 141 -15.85 -13.19 6.58
CA SER A 141 -17.22 -13.15 6.10
C SER A 141 -17.59 -11.73 5.69
N PRO A 142 -18.43 -11.56 4.65
CA PRO A 142 -19.00 -10.26 4.36
C PRO A 142 -19.80 -9.74 5.57
N TYR A 143 -19.65 -8.45 5.87
CA TYR A 143 -20.43 -7.76 6.90
C TYR A 143 -21.81 -7.34 6.36
N ASP A 144 -22.57 -8.31 5.84
CA ASP A 144 -23.79 -8.06 5.06
C ASP A 144 -25.07 -8.52 5.76
N LYS A 145 -25.03 -9.62 6.51
CA LYS A 145 -26.21 -10.28 7.12
C LYS A 145 -26.19 -10.36 8.64
N SER A 146 -25.10 -9.93 9.28
CA SER A 146 -24.88 -10.10 10.71
C SER A 146 -24.25 -8.86 11.34
N ASP A 147 -24.44 -8.71 12.65
CA ASP A 147 -23.79 -7.68 13.48
C ASP A 147 -22.33 -8.02 13.82
N TYR A 148 -21.85 -9.19 13.41
CA TYR A 148 -20.49 -9.68 13.63
C TYR A 148 -19.76 -10.04 12.33
N LEU A 149 -18.42 -9.91 12.36
CA LEU A 149 -17.51 -10.45 11.37
C LEU A 149 -17.10 -11.86 11.80
N ILE A 150 -17.18 -12.83 10.89
CA ILE A 150 -16.71 -14.20 11.10
C ILE A 150 -15.39 -14.37 10.35
N PHE A 151 -14.34 -14.74 11.05
CA PHE A 151 -13.07 -15.11 10.43
C PHE A 151 -12.94 -16.64 10.44
N LEU A 152 -12.86 -17.24 9.26
CA LEU A 152 -12.91 -18.68 9.05
C LEU A 152 -11.56 -19.18 8.55
N ALA A 153 -11.04 -20.21 9.22
CA ALA A 153 -9.89 -20.94 8.72
C ALA A 153 -10.28 -21.68 7.43
N GLY A 154 -9.69 -21.28 6.30
CA GLY A 154 -9.84 -22.00 5.02
C GLY A 154 -8.85 -23.15 4.82
N ALA A 155 -7.98 -23.41 5.79
CA ALA A 155 -7.00 -24.50 5.76
C ALA A 155 -6.86 -25.14 7.15
N PRO A 156 -6.44 -26.41 7.26
CA PRO A 156 -6.04 -26.99 8.54
C PRO A 156 -4.90 -26.20 9.17
N LEU A 157 -5.04 -25.86 10.45
CA LEU A 157 -4.03 -25.14 11.24
C LEU A 157 -3.38 -26.08 12.27
N LYS A 158 -2.06 -25.97 12.42
CA LYS A 158 -1.30 -26.63 13.48
C LYS A 158 -1.00 -25.64 14.60
N LYS A 159 -0.72 -26.17 15.79
CA LYS A 159 -0.25 -25.35 16.91
C LYS A 159 1.06 -24.66 16.52
N GLY A 160 1.05 -23.33 16.60
CA GLY A 160 2.22 -22.50 16.27
C GLY A 160 2.18 -21.91 14.86
N ASP A 161 1.22 -22.32 14.02
CA ASP A 161 1.02 -21.68 12.72
C ASP A 161 0.54 -20.23 12.91
N GLU A 162 1.05 -19.33 12.07
CA GLU A 162 0.54 -17.97 11.97
C GLU A 162 -0.82 -17.96 11.26
N ILE A 163 -1.75 -17.15 11.76
CA ILE A 163 -3.04 -16.93 11.12
C ILE A 163 -2.91 -15.71 10.20
N CYS A 164 -2.85 -15.96 8.90
CA CYS A 164 -2.73 -14.94 7.86
C CYS A 164 -4.09 -14.42 7.37
N TYR A 165 -4.09 -13.34 6.60
CA TYR A 165 -5.22 -12.90 5.78
C TYR A 165 -4.71 -12.37 4.43
N SER A 166 -5.39 -12.66 3.33
CA SER A 166 -5.01 -12.10 2.03
C SER A 166 -5.56 -10.69 1.88
N TYR A 167 -4.68 -9.72 1.65
CA TYR A 167 -5.02 -8.30 1.42
C TYR A 167 -5.28 -8.05 -0.07
N GLY A 168 -5.44 -9.13 -0.85
CA GLY A 168 -5.48 -9.12 -2.31
C GLY A 168 -4.11 -9.38 -2.95
N ALA A 169 -4.06 -9.22 -4.27
CA ALA A 169 -2.86 -9.47 -5.08
C ALA A 169 -1.92 -8.24 -5.05
N LEU A 170 -1.36 -7.94 -3.87
CA LEU A 170 -0.47 -6.79 -3.69
C LEU A 170 0.82 -6.96 -4.51
N ARG A 171 1.13 -6.02 -5.40
CA ARG A 171 2.45 -5.91 -6.05
C ARG A 171 3.41 -5.15 -5.14
N ASP A 172 4.72 -5.39 -5.31
CA ASP A 172 5.75 -4.90 -4.38
C ASP A 172 5.68 -3.39 -4.12
N ASP A 173 5.56 -2.58 -5.16
CA ASP A 173 5.49 -1.13 -5.06
C ASP A 173 4.19 -0.64 -4.40
N TYR A 174 3.06 -1.25 -4.74
CA TYR A 174 1.78 -0.99 -4.09
C TYR A 174 1.80 -1.40 -2.60
N ALA A 175 2.38 -2.55 -2.28
CA ALA A 175 2.52 -3.04 -0.91
C ALA A 175 3.36 -2.08 -0.06
N VAL A 176 4.48 -1.58 -0.59
CA VAL A 176 5.30 -0.56 0.08
C VAL A 176 4.51 0.74 0.25
N ALA A 177 3.83 1.21 -0.79
CA ALA A 177 3.11 2.48 -0.76
C ALA A 177 1.95 2.47 0.25
N HIS A 178 1.22 1.37 0.34
CA HIS A 178 0.01 1.31 1.16
C HIS A 178 0.22 0.67 2.53
N TYR A 179 1.12 -0.31 2.64
CA TYR A 179 1.28 -1.13 3.84
C TYR A 179 2.68 -1.12 4.44
N GLY A 180 3.68 -0.59 3.76
CA GLY A 180 5.02 -0.45 4.31
C GLY A 180 5.82 -1.72 4.41
N PHE A 181 5.53 -2.73 3.59
CA PHE A 181 6.27 -3.99 3.56
C PHE A 181 6.40 -4.52 2.13
N LEU A 182 7.34 -5.44 1.93
CA LEU A 182 7.47 -6.20 0.70
C LEU A 182 6.85 -7.60 0.88
N PRO A 183 5.91 -8.02 0.01
CA PRO A 183 5.36 -9.37 0.02
C PRO A 183 6.44 -10.46 -0.11
N ARG A 184 6.04 -11.71 0.11
CA ARG A 184 6.92 -12.86 -0.13
C ARG A 184 7.43 -12.82 -1.58
N LEU A 185 8.72 -13.09 -1.78
CA LEU A 185 9.29 -13.21 -3.11
C LEU A 185 8.59 -14.31 -3.92
N GLU A 186 8.41 -14.05 -5.20
CA GLU A 186 7.69 -14.94 -6.11
C GLU A 186 8.54 -15.31 -7.32
N HIS A 187 8.22 -16.47 -7.90
CA HIS A 187 8.82 -16.93 -9.14
C HIS A 187 7.73 -17.41 -10.11
N PRO A 188 7.64 -16.84 -11.33
CA PRO A 188 8.46 -15.74 -11.84
C PRO A 188 8.25 -14.41 -11.08
N PRO A 189 9.23 -13.49 -11.06
CA PRO A 189 9.07 -12.20 -10.40
C PRO A 189 8.00 -11.36 -11.12
N ARG A 190 7.12 -10.72 -10.35
CA ARG A 190 6.06 -9.85 -10.88
C ARG A 190 6.59 -8.45 -11.14
N LEU A 191 6.18 -7.85 -12.26
CA LEU A 191 6.42 -6.42 -12.50
C LEU A 191 5.79 -5.59 -11.37
N SER A 192 6.46 -4.50 -11.01
CA SER A 192 5.82 -3.45 -10.19
C SER A 192 4.56 -2.94 -10.90
N LEU A 193 3.58 -2.47 -10.12
CA LEU A 193 2.31 -1.96 -10.64
C LEU A 193 2.53 -0.86 -11.69
N VAL A 194 3.45 0.06 -11.43
CA VAL A 194 3.78 1.17 -12.35
C VAL A 194 4.45 0.73 -13.65
N ASP A 195 4.97 -0.49 -13.69
CA ASP A 195 5.64 -1.04 -14.87
C ASP A 195 4.71 -1.95 -15.69
N HIS A 196 3.52 -2.26 -15.20
CA HIS A 196 2.59 -3.17 -15.86
C HIS A 196 1.96 -2.52 -17.11
N PRO A 197 1.88 -3.22 -18.27
CA PRO A 197 1.38 -2.63 -19.52
C PRO A 197 -0.11 -2.27 -19.48
N ASP A 198 -0.91 -3.07 -18.78
CA ASP A 198 -2.38 -2.91 -18.74
C ASP A 198 -2.87 -1.89 -17.70
N GLN A 199 -1.99 -1.14 -17.04
CA GLN A 199 -2.35 -0.43 -15.82
C GLN A 199 -2.29 1.10 -15.94
N ASP A 200 -3.39 1.75 -15.61
CA ASP A 200 -3.39 3.08 -15.01
C ASP A 200 -3.26 2.91 -13.49
N PRO A 201 -2.12 3.26 -12.86
CA PRO A 201 -1.95 3.14 -11.42
C PRO A 201 -3.01 3.93 -10.63
N ALA A 202 -3.57 5.01 -11.19
CA ALA A 202 -4.64 5.78 -10.54
C ALA A 202 -5.98 5.00 -10.48
N ALA A 203 -6.19 4.03 -11.36
CA ALA A 203 -7.39 3.21 -11.41
C ALA A 203 -7.23 1.85 -10.72
N TYR A 204 -6.05 1.56 -10.15
CA TYR A 204 -5.79 0.26 -9.52
C TYR A 204 -6.66 0.03 -8.28
N SER A 205 -7.27 -1.15 -8.22
CA SER A 205 -7.83 -1.73 -7.01
C SER A 205 -7.30 -3.15 -6.87
N HIS A 206 -7.00 -3.57 -5.65
CA HIS A 206 -6.65 -4.97 -5.37
C HIS A 206 -7.79 -5.95 -5.68
N ASP A 207 -9.02 -5.46 -5.83
CA ASP A 207 -10.19 -6.24 -6.29
C ASP A 207 -10.14 -6.55 -7.80
N VAL A 208 -9.42 -5.72 -8.58
CA VAL A 208 -9.25 -5.87 -10.03
C VAL A 208 -7.75 -5.76 -10.34
N PRO A 209 -6.95 -6.76 -9.91
CA PRO A 209 -5.53 -6.73 -10.16
C PRO A 209 -5.26 -6.88 -11.67
N PRO A 210 -4.12 -6.35 -12.16
CA PRO A 210 -3.68 -6.62 -13.51
C PRO A 210 -3.45 -8.11 -13.73
N SER A 211 -3.40 -8.50 -15.00
CA SER A 211 -3.15 -9.89 -15.38
C SER A 211 -1.88 -10.43 -14.73
N GLU A 212 -1.97 -11.67 -14.25
CA GLU A 212 -0.82 -12.44 -13.76
C GLU A 212 -0.25 -13.35 -14.85
N GLU A 213 -0.93 -13.43 -16.01
CA GLU A 213 -0.46 -14.20 -17.15
C GLU A 213 0.75 -13.51 -17.80
N PRO A 214 1.76 -14.27 -18.25
CA PRO A 214 2.87 -13.72 -19.01
C PRO A 214 2.37 -12.94 -20.23
N PHE A 215 3.03 -11.82 -20.55
CA PHE A 215 2.69 -11.02 -21.72
C PHE A 215 2.68 -11.89 -22.98
N SER A 216 1.63 -11.73 -23.77
CA SER A 216 1.40 -12.44 -25.04
C SER A 216 0.85 -11.45 -26.07
N GLY A 217 1.13 -11.68 -27.34
CA GLY A 217 0.73 -10.80 -28.43
C GLY A 217 1.36 -11.23 -29.75
N THR A 218 1.24 -10.40 -30.75
CA THR A 218 1.99 -10.49 -31.99
C THR A 218 3.50 -10.25 -31.74
N PRO A 219 4.39 -10.71 -32.64
CA PRO A 219 5.82 -10.40 -32.53
C PRO A 219 6.11 -8.90 -32.44
N GLU A 220 5.32 -8.07 -33.11
CA GLU A 220 5.41 -6.61 -33.08
C GLU A 220 5.06 -6.05 -31.69
N GLU A 221 3.96 -6.50 -31.08
CA GLU A 221 3.54 -6.12 -29.74
C GLU A 221 4.55 -6.57 -28.68
N MET A 222 5.05 -7.81 -28.78
CA MET A 222 6.09 -8.31 -27.87
C MET A 222 7.38 -7.51 -27.98
N ARG A 223 7.76 -7.08 -29.19
CA ARG A 223 8.97 -6.27 -29.40
C ARG A 223 8.79 -4.86 -28.83
N ALA A 224 7.63 -4.24 -29.03
CA ALA A 224 7.29 -2.95 -28.44
C ALA A 224 7.28 -3.00 -26.90
N GLU A 225 6.72 -4.06 -26.31
CA GLU A 225 6.73 -4.25 -24.86
C GLU A 225 8.14 -4.47 -24.32
N MET A 226 8.95 -5.28 -25.00
CA MET A 226 10.36 -5.48 -24.64
C MET A 226 11.14 -4.16 -24.67
N ASP A 227 10.92 -3.30 -25.68
CA ASP A 227 11.55 -1.98 -25.79
C ASP A 227 11.10 -1.06 -24.65
N ARG A 228 9.80 -1.06 -24.30
CA ARG A 228 9.25 -0.29 -23.16
C ARG A 228 9.89 -0.72 -21.85
N LEU A 229 9.91 -2.01 -21.54
CA LEU A 229 10.51 -2.55 -20.31
C LEU A 229 12.01 -2.28 -20.25
N THR A 230 12.72 -2.37 -21.39
CA THR A 230 14.16 -2.04 -21.48
C THR A 230 14.41 -0.57 -21.19
N ALA A 231 13.58 0.34 -21.71
CA ALA A 231 13.67 1.76 -21.42
C ALA A 231 13.47 2.04 -19.91
N ILE A 232 12.48 1.40 -19.29
CA ILE A 232 12.23 1.50 -17.84
C ILE A 232 13.42 0.97 -17.05
N TYR A 233 13.93 -0.22 -17.37
CA TYR A 233 15.09 -0.82 -16.71
C TYR A 233 16.31 0.12 -16.73
N ARG A 234 16.63 0.68 -17.89
CA ARG A 234 17.74 1.64 -18.05
C ARG A 234 17.49 2.92 -17.27
N GLY A 235 16.25 3.42 -17.24
CA GLY A 235 15.85 4.58 -16.44
C GLY A 235 16.07 4.36 -14.95
N VAL A 236 15.57 3.26 -14.39
CA VAL A 236 15.72 2.91 -12.97
C VAL A 236 17.19 2.71 -12.60
N LYS A 237 17.94 1.98 -13.43
CA LYS A 237 19.36 1.65 -13.20
C LYS A 237 20.28 2.86 -13.28
N SER A 238 19.97 3.84 -14.13
CA SER A 238 20.77 5.06 -14.29
C SER A 238 20.38 6.18 -13.33
N ALA A 239 19.17 6.14 -12.76
CA ALA A 239 18.73 7.11 -11.77
C ALA A 239 19.60 7.02 -10.50
N PRO A 240 20.25 8.12 -10.09
CA PRO A 240 21.11 8.12 -8.92
C PRO A 240 20.30 7.90 -7.64
N ASP A 241 20.93 7.30 -6.64
CA ASP A 241 20.34 7.22 -5.31
C ASP A 241 20.32 8.62 -4.67
N PRO A 242 19.16 9.08 -4.16
CA PRO A 242 19.05 10.42 -3.56
C PRO A 242 19.66 10.51 -2.17
N LEU A 243 19.92 9.37 -1.53
CA LEU A 243 20.48 9.26 -0.19
C LEU A 243 21.82 8.51 -0.23
N PRO A 244 22.79 8.86 0.64
CA PRO A 244 24.03 8.11 0.74
C PRO A 244 23.76 6.69 1.25
N PRO A 245 24.58 5.69 0.84
CA PRO A 245 24.46 4.32 1.33
C PRO A 245 24.41 4.25 2.85
N GLN A 246 23.41 3.53 3.37
CA GLN A 246 23.24 3.28 4.81
C GLN A 246 23.63 1.83 5.15
N PRO A 247 24.14 1.55 6.36
CA PRO A 247 24.28 0.19 6.86
C PRO A 247 22.93 -0.51 6.94
N LYS A 248 22.87 -1.79 6.52
CA LYS A 248 21.65 -2.60 6.64
C LYS A 248 21.16 -2.64 8.09
N GLY A 249 19.87 -2.42 8.30
CA GLY A 249 19.19 -2.39 9.59
C GLY A 249 19.26 -1.05 10.32
N SER A 250 19.95 -0.04 9.79
CA SER A 250 20.03 1.28 10.41
C SER A 250 18.81 2.17 10.11
N ASP A 251 18.16 1.93 8.98
CA ASP A 251 17.02 2.71 8.51
C ASP A 251 16.09 1.78 7.72
N TYR A 252 14.96 1.42 8.36
CA TYR A 252 13.99 0.48 7.80
C TYR A 252 13.46 0.93 6.44
N VAL A 253 13.16 2.21 6.28
CA VAL A 253 12.57 2.75 5.04
C VAL A 253 13.62 2.74 3.93
N TYR A 254 14.86 3.10 4.26
CA TYR A 254 15.96 3.00 3.30
C TYR A 254 16.13 1.55 2.80
N ASP A 255 16.19 0.58 3.72
CA ASP A 255 16.35 -0.84 3.36
C ASP A 255 15.17 -1.33 2.51
N LEU A 256 13.94 -1.00 2.90
CA LEU A 256 12.72 -1.34 2.17
C LEU A 256 12.75 -0.79 0.74
N MET A 257 13.12 0.47 0.57
CA MET A 257 13.17 1.12 -0.75
C MET A 257 14.30 0.56 -1.62
N LYS A 258 15.46 0.23 -1.05
CA LYS A 258 16.55 -0.42 -1.80
C LYS A 258 16.20 -1.85 -2.19
N GLU A 259 15.49 -2.59 -1.33
CA GLU A 259 15.01 -3.92 -1.68
C GLU A 259 13.94 -3.86 -2.78
N LEU A 260 13.00 -2.91 -2.69
CA LEU A 260 12.00 -2.65 -3.74
C LEU A 260 12.68 -2.37 -5.10
N GLU A 261 13.69 -1.49 -5.12
CA GLU A 261 14.45 -1.20 -6.34
C GLU A 261 15.11 -2.46 -6.92
N GLY A 262 15.74 -3.27 -6.07
CA GLY A 262 16.37 -4.53 -6.49
C GLY A 262 15.36 -5.52 -7.07
N ARG A 263 14.20 -5.69 -6.43
CA ARG A 263 13.12 -6.56 -6.92
C ARG A 263 12.51 -6.05 -8.23
N ARG A 264 12.31 -4.74 -8.37
CA ARG A 264 11.83 -4.10 -9.61
C ARG A 264 12.78 -4.34 -10.77
N LEU A 265 14.09 -4.14 -10.58
CA LEU A 265 15.10 -4.41 -11.61
C LEU A 265 15.15 -5.89 -11.99
N ALA A 266 15.06 -6.80 -11.02
CA ALA A 266 15.05 -8.24 -11.27
C ALA A 266 13.80 -8.68 -12.03
N ALA A 267 12.63 -8.11 -11.73
CA ALA A 267 11.39 -8.35 -12.46
C ALA A 267 11.52 -7.88 -13.92
N LEU A 268 11.94 -6.63 -14.13
CA LEU A 268 12.16 -6.07 -15.47
C LEU A 268 13.11 -6.95 -16.29
N GLU A 269 14.25 -7.32 -15.71
CA GLU A 269 15.24 -8.20 -16.35
C GLU A 269 14.67 -9.57 -16.74
N TRP A 270 13.85 -10.17 -15.88
CA TRP A 270 13.19 -11.46 -16.16
C TRP A 270 12.20 -11.33 -17.33
N HIS A 271 11.31 -10.33 -17.30
CA HIS A 271 10.29 -10.13 -18.34
C HIS A 271 10.92 -9.76 -19.70
N ILE A 272 11.96 -8.94 -19.72
CA ILE A 272 12.73 -8.63 -20.95
C ILE A 272 13.34 -9.90 -21.54
N ARG A 273 13.90 -10.78 -20.70
CA ARG A 273 14.49 -12.06 -21.16
C ARG A 273 13.43 -13.04 -21.67
N ASP A 274 12.28 -13.11 -21.01
CA ASP A 274 11.15 -13.94 -21.46
C ASP A 274 10.67 -13.52 -22.85
N LEU A 275 10.47 -12.21 -23.07
CA LEU A 275 10.09 -11.66 -24.38
C LEU A 275 11.17 -11.88 -25.44
N ALA A 276 12.44 -11.64 -25.13
CA ALA A 276 13.54 -11.91 -26.06
C ALA A 276 13.61 -13.39 -26.46
N SER A 277 13.40 -14.30 -25.50
CA SER A 277 13.33 -15.74 -25.77
C SER A 277 12.17 -16.10 -26.70
N LYS A 278 10.97 -15.56 -26.45
CA LYS A 278 9.79 -15.77 -27.30
C LYS A 278 9.98 -15.22 -28.73
N LEU A 279 10.72 -14.13 -28.87
CA LEU A 279 11.05 -13.51 -30.16
C LEU A 279 12.24 -14.16 -30.89
N GLY A 280 12.97 -15.07 -30.23
CA GLY A 280 14.22 -15.63 -30.77
C GLY A 280 15.34 -14.61 -30.91
N THR A 281 15.34 -13.56 -30.08
CA THR A 281 16.35 -12.49 -30.06
C THR A 281 17.14 -12.50 -28.75
N LYS A 282 18.21 -11.68 -28.68
CA LYS A 282 19.00 -11.50 -27.45
C LYS A 282 18.46 -10.30 -26.67
N ALA A 283 18.31 -10.44 -25.36
CA ALA A 283 17.99 -9.33 -24.47
C ALA A 283 19.18 -8.34 -24.34
N GLU A 284 18.91 -7.05 -24.48
CA GLU A 284 19.89 -5.96 -24.34
C GLU A 284 19.64 -5.14 -23.05
N LEU A 285 20.23 -5.57 -21.93
CA LEU A 285 20.09 -4.95 -20.61
C LEU A 285 21.18 -3.92 -20.31
#